data_AF-A0A4Y2G0Z2-F1
#
_entry.id   AF-A0A4Y2G0Z2-F1
#
_cell.length_a   1.000
_cell.length_b   1.000
_cell.length_c   1.000
_cell.angle_alpha   90.00
_cell.angle_beta   90.00
_cell.angle_gamma   90.00
#
_symmetry.space_group_name_H-M   'P 1'
#
loop_
_entity.id
_entity.type
_entity.pdbx_description
1 polymer ?
#
loop_
_entity_poly.entity_id
_entity_poly.type
_entity_poly.pdbx_seq_one_letter_code
_entity_poly.pdbx_strand_id
1 'polypeptide(L)'
;MAYFSASTNRWEVLLKYSPLALKKESDTRWSSRREPITVVHKHLVKIVEAVNLLALDAVSSPKTKSGAVSLLKVNNRIEAELERRLQSMQEVNEIFGFLSPKQLTTLDNKTLREEAATTLANLYPHDLEKDELAVEIENFKYSVIGSDNLDGNE
;
A
#
# COMPACT_ATOMS: atom_id res chain seq x y z
N MET A 1 -18.98 -7.31 3.25
CA MET A 1 -19.99 -7.72 4.26
C MET A 1 -21.26 -8.34 3.66
N ALA A 2 -21.82 -7.79 2.57
CA ALA A 2 -23.08 -8.26 1.98
C ALA A 2 -23.15 -9.77 1.65
N TYR A 3 -22.05 -10.38 1.21
CA TYR A 3 -21.99 -11.83 0.95
C TYR A 3 -22.27 -12.63 2.24
N PHE A 4 -21.57 -12.35 3.34
CA PHE A 4 -21.74 -13.08 4.59
C PHE A 4 -23.07 -12.75 5.28
N SER A 5 -23.48 -11.49 5.32
CA SER A 5 -24.71 -11.05 6.01
C SER A 5 -26.01 -11.54 5.35
N ALA A 6 -25.93 -12.09 4.14
CA ALA A 6 -27.07 -12.64 3.42
C ALA A 6 -27.34 -14.13 3.73
N SER A 7 -26.62 -14.75 4.66
CA SER A 7 -26.90 -16.12 5.15
C SER A 7 -26.40 -16.31 6.57
N THR A 8 -27.24 -16.86 7.45
CA THR A 8 -26.88 -17.20 8.84
C THR A 8 -25.70 -18.16 8.89
N ASN A 9 -25.68 -19.20 8.06
CA ASN A 9 -24.57 -20.16 8.00
C ASN A 9 -23.24 -19.50 7.59
N ARG A 10 -23.24 -18.65 6.55
CA ARG A 10 -22.02 -17.94 6.13
C ARG A 10 -21.55 -16.97 7.21
N TRP A 11 -22.49 -16.31 7.89
CA TRP A 11 -22.20 -15.41 8.99
C TRP A 11 -21.54 -16.13 10.17
N GLU A 12 -22.05 -17.31 10.56
CA GLU A 12 -21.47 -18.13 11.63
C GLU A 12 -20.05 -18.60 11.30
N VAL A 13 -19.79 -18.99 10.05
CA VAL A 13 -18.42 -19.33 9.60
C VAL A 13 -17.51 -18.11 9.74
N LEU A 14 -17.94 -16.91 9.32
CA LEU A 14 -17.14 -15.69 9.48
C LEU A 14 -16.81 -15.39 10.95
N LEU A 15 -17.77 -15.56 11.85
CA LEU A 15 -17.61 -15.28 13.28
C LEU A 15 -16.59 -16.19 13.99
N LYS A 16 -16.30 -17.38 13.45
CA LYS A 16 -15.22 -18.24 13.97
C LYS A 16 -13.82 -17.63 13.76
N TYR A 17 -13.68 -16.75 12.76
CA TYR A 17 -12.42 -16.22 12.28
C TYR A 17 -12.25 -14.71 12.54
N SER A 18 -13.32 -14.02 12.94
CA SER A 18 -13.34 -12.58 13.20
C SER A 18 -14.12 -12.26 14.48
N PRO A 19 -13.61 -11.39 15.38
CA PRO A 19 -14.23 -11.12 16.67
C PRO A 19 -15.59 -10.40 16.54
N LEU A 20 -16.39 -10.45 17.62
CA LEU A 20 -17.76 -9.94 17.80
C LEU A 20 -18.03 -8.47 17.41
N ALA A 21 -17.03 -7.72 16.96
CA ALA A 21 -17.14 -6.32 16.56
C ALA A 21 -17.70 -6.11 15.13
N LEU A 22 -17.91 -7.17 14.34
CA LEU A 22 -18.51 -7.06 13.01
C LEU A 22 -20.01 -6.74 13.11
N LYS A 23 -20.33 -5.44 13.16
CA LYS A 23 -21.71 -4.98 13.02
C LYS A 23 -22.15 -5.04 11.55
N LYS A 24 -23.43 -5.34 11.33
CA LYS A 24 -24.06 -5.22 10.01
C LYS A 24 -23.97 -3.77 9.54
N GLU A 25 -23.64 -3.56 8.26
CA GLU A 25 -23.58 -2.20 7.70
C GLU A 25 -24.97 -1.54 7.73
N SER A 26 -24.99 -0.26 8.12
CA SER A 26 -26.16 0.62 8.03
C SER A 26 -26.09 1.41 6.72
N ASP A 27 -27.16 1.38 5.92
CA ASP A 27 -27.17 2.02 4.59
C ASP A 27 -27.06 3.56 4.63
N THR A 28 -27.39 4.18 5.77
CA THR A 28 -27.53 5.65 5.92
C THR A 28 -26.35 6.38 6.57
N ARG A 29 -25.28 5.70 7.02
CA ARG A 29 -24.17 6.38 7.74
C ARG A 29 -22.79 5.90 7.30
N TRP A 30 -22.09 6.72 6.54
CA TRP A 30 -20.72 6.44 6.08
C TRP A 30 -19.74 6.10 7.22
N SER A 31 -19.92 6.72 8.40
CA SER A 31 -19.11 6.44 9.59
C SER A 31 -19.26 5.02 10.13
N SER A 32 -20.40 4.34 9.89
CA SER A 32 -20.58 2.94 10.30
C SER A 32 -19.73 1.95 9.49
N ARG A 33 -19.03 2.43 8.46
CA ARG A 33 -18.11 1.61 7.65
C ARG A 33 -16.70 1.55 8.25
N ARG A 34 -16.31 2.51 9.08
CA ARG A 34 -14.94 2.59 9.64
C ARG A 34 -14.61 1.38 10.51
N GLU A 35 -15.51 1.00 11.41
CA GLU A 35 -15.26 -0.10 12.35
C GLU A 35 -15.26 -1.46 11.63
N PRO A 36 -16.24 -1.81 10.77
CA PRO A 36 -16.19 -3.04 9.98
C PRO A 36 -14.97 -3.12 9.07
N ILE A 37 -14.58 -2.03 8.40
CA ILE A 37 -13.37 -1.99 7.55
C ILE A 37 -12.13 -2.24 8.39
N THR A 38 -12.02 -1.64 9.57
CA THR A 38 -10.88 -1.86 10.48
C THR A 38 -10.79 -3.32 10.92
N VAL A 39 -11.92 -3.96 11.21
CA VAL A 39 -11.96 -5.38 11.60
C VAL A 39 -11.59 -6.28 10.42
N VAL A 40 -12.11 -5.98 9.22
CA VAL A 40 -11.73 -6.70 7.99
C VAL A 40 -10.24 -6.57 7.72
N HIS A 41 -9.68 -5.36 7.80
CA HIS A 41 -8.24 -5.13 7.64
C HIS A 41 -7.41 -5.92 8.65
N LYS A 42 -7.76 -5.86 9.95
CA LYS A 42 -7.04 -6.57 11.03
C LYS A 42 -7.09 -8.09 10.91
N HIS A 43 -8.12 -8.63 10.28
CA HIS A 43 -8.35 -10.08 10.19
C HIS A 43 -8.40 -10.60 8.76
N LEU A 44 -7.89 -9.84 7.78
CA LEU A 44 -8.04 -10.13 6.36
C LEU A 44 -7.61 -11.56 6.01
N VAL A 45 -6.44 -11.98 6.51
CA VAL A 45 -5.89 -13.35 6.32
C VAL A 45 -6.89 -14.42 6.77
N LYS A 46 -7.46 -14.28 7.97
CA LYS A 46 -8.43 -15.24 8.51
C LYS A 46 -9.76 -15.22 7.77
N ILE A 47 -10.17 -14.05 7.27
CA ILE A 47 -11.38 -13.92 6.45
C ILE A 47 -11.18 -14.62 5.11
N VAL A 48 -10.02 -14.47 4.47
CA VAL A 48 -9.67 -15.17 3.22
C VAL A 48 -9.64 -16.68 3.43
N GLU A 49 -9.11 -17.16 4.56
CA GLU A 49 -9.15 -18.58 4.95
C GLU A 49 -10.60 -19.09 5.07
N ALA A 50 -11.48 -18.34 5.74
CA ALA A 50 -12.90 -18.68 5.83
C ALA A 50 -13.60 -18.74 4.46
N VAL A 51 -13.26 -17.82 3.54
CA VAL A 51 -13.77 -17.84 2.16
C VAL A 51 -13.24 -19.07 1.40
N ASN A 52 -11.97 -19.43 1.56
CA ASN A 52 -11.39 -20.63 0.96
C ASN A 52 -12.09 -21.90 1.44
N LEU A 53 -12.38 -22.01 2.74
CA LEU A 53 -13.16 -23.13 3.29
C LEU A 53 -14.55 -23.22 2.64
N LEU A 54 -15.27 -22.10 2.50
CA LEU A 54 -16.58 -22.07 1.84
C LEU A 54 -16.52 -22.43 0.34
N ALA A 55 -15.40 -22.17 -0.33
CA ALA A 55 -15.20 -22.55 -1.72
C ALA A 55 -14.95 -24.06 -1.88
N LEU A 56 -14.24 -24.68 -0.93
CA LEU A 56 -13.82 -26.08 -0.98
C LEU A 56 -14.77 -27.05 -0.25
N ASP A 57 -15.62 -26.55 0.65
CA ASP A 57 -16.51 -27.36 1.47
C ASP A 57 -17.50 -28.18 0.63
N ALA A 58 -17.46 -29.51 0.77
CA ALA A 58 -18.33 -30.42 0.02
C ALA A 58 -19.82 -30.17 0.30
N VAL A 59 -20.17 -29.72 1.51
CA VAL A 59 -21.55 -29.54 1.98
C VAL A 59 -22.16 -28.20 1.56
N SER A 60 -21.33 -27.21 1.22
CA SER A 60 -21.77 -25.88 0.81
C SER A 60 -22.53 -25.90 -0.52
N SER A 61 -23.59 -25.09 -0.59
CA SER A 61 -24.44 -24.99 -1.79
C SER A 61 -23.67 -24.43 -3.00
N PRO A 62 -24.05 -24.77 -4.25
CA PRO A 62 -23.37 -24.26 -5.45
C PRO A 62 -23.27 -22.73 -5.51
N LYS A 63 -24.32 -22.02 -5.05
CA LYS A 63 -24.35 -20.55 -4.97
C LYS A 63 -23.36 -19.98 -3.94
N THR A 64 -23.15 -20.71 -2.83
CA THR A 64 -22.16 -20.33 -1.82
C THR A 64 -20.76 -20.48 -2.40
N LYS A 65 -20.47 -21.65 -2.99
CA LYS A 65 -19.18 -21.93 -3.63
C LYS A 65 -18.83 -20.93 -4.70
N SER A 66 -19.75 -20.66 -5.64
CA SER A 66 -19.49 -19.74 -6.74
C SER A 66 -19.20 -18.33 -6.25
N GLY A 67 -19.95 -17.83 -5.26
CA GLY A 67 -19.68 -16.52 -4.69
C GLY A 67 -18.37 -16.45 -3.88
N ALA A 68 -17.99 -17.52 -3.18
CA ALA A 68 -16.69 -17.59 -2.50
C ALA A 68 -15.54 -17.57 -3.50
N VAL A 69 -15.63 -18.37 -4.58
CA VAL A 69 -14.65 -18.36 -5.68
C VAL A 69 -14.53 -16.97 -6.32
N SER A 70 -15.66 -16.27 -6.55
CA SER A 70 -15.62 -14.90 -7.07
C SER A 70 -14.91 -13.93 -6.14
N LEU A 71 -15.13 -14.04 -4.83
CA LEU A 71 -14.44 -13.20 -3.85
C LEU A 71 -12.92 -13.47 -3.80
N LEU A 72 -12.50 -14.73 -3.88
CA LEU A 72 -11.08 -15.10 -3.92
C LEU A 72 -10.39 -14.56 -5.18
N LYS A 73 -11.06 -14.63 -6.34
CA LYS A 73 -10.53 -14.03 -7.58
C LYS A 73 -10.29 -12.53 -7.44
N VAL A 74 -11.21 -11.82 -6.79
CA VAL A 74 -11.04 -10.38 -6.53
C VAL A 74 -9.89 -10.13 -5.55
N ASN A 75 -9.78 -10.91 -4.47
CA ASN A 75 -8.68 -10.81 -3.51
C ASN A 75 -7.32 -10.98 -4.19
N ASN A 76 -7.14 -12.06 -4.96
CA ASN A 76 -5.88 -12.34 -5.65
C ASN A 76 -5.52 -11.24 -6.66
N ARG A 77 -6.52 -10.66 -7.33
CA ARG A 77 -6.30 -9.53 -8.25
C ARG A 77 -5.83 -8.27 -7.50
N ILE A 78 -6.38 -8.01 -6.31
CA ILE A 78 -5.97 -6.88 -5.46
C ILE A 78 -4.54 -7.11 -4.97
N GLU A 79 -4.22 -8.30 -4.45
CA GLU A 79 -2.88 -8.66 -3.98
C GLU A 79 -1.84 -8.46 -5.09
N ALA A 80 -2.06 -9.05 -6.27
CA ALA A 80 -1.14 -8.92 -7.39
C ALA A 80 -0.95 -7.47 -7.86
N GLU A 81 -1.98 -6.64 -7.74
CA GLU A 81 -1.89 -5.22 -8.12
C GLU A 81 -1.16 -4.39 -7.05
N LEU A 82 -1.36 -4.69 -5.76
CA LEU A 82 -0.61 -4.05 -4.68
C LEU A 82 0.87 -4.41 -4.75
N GLU A 83 1.20 -5.67 -5.05
CA GLU A 83 2.57 -6.11 -5.29
C GLU A 83 3.21 -5.38 -6.47
N ARG A 84 2.51 -5.28 -7.61
CA ARG A 84 2.98 -4.50 -8.76
C ARG A 84 3.27 -3.04 -8.40
N ARG A 85 2.37 -2.39 -7.66
CA ARG A 85 2.56 -0.99 -7.23
C ARG A 85 3.71 -0.83 -6.25
N LEU A 86 3.86 -1.77 -5.32
CA LEU A 86 4.99 -1.78 -4.39
C LEU A 86 6.30 -1.86 -5.17
N GLN A 87 6.40 -2.79 -6.13
CA GLN A 87 7.57 -2.95 -6.97
C GLN A 87 7.88 -1.68 -7.78
N SER A 88 6.89 -1.09 -8.45
CA SER A 88 7.08 0.16 -9.20
C SER A 88 7.52 1.31 -8.29
N MET A 89 6.99 1.39 -7.06
CA MET A 89 7.38 2.42 -6.10
C MET A 89 8.80 2.19 -5.55
N GLN A 90 9.23 0.93 -5.43
CA GLN A 90 10.62 0.58 -5.09
C GLN A 90 11.58 1.00 -6.21
N GLU A 91 11.25 0.76 -7.48
CA GLU A 91 12.05 1.20 -8.64
C GLU A 91 12.19 2.73 -8.67
N VAL A 92 11.10 3.48 -8.43
CA VAL A 92 11.15 4.95 -8.31
C VAL A 92 12.04 5.36 -7.14
N ASN A 93 11.97 4.66 -6.00
CA ASN A 93 12.81 4.96 -4.85
C ASN A 93 14.28 4.59 -5.06
N GLU A 94 14.60 3.59 -5.88
CA GLU A 94 15.99 3.27 -6.26
C GLU A 94 16.60 4.40 -7.10
N ILE A 95 15.81 5.03 -7.98
CA ILE A 95 16.29 6.13 -8.84
C ILE A 95 16.32 7.46 -8.08
N PHE A 96 15.27 7.78 -7.32
CA PHE A 96 15.08 9.12 -6.74
C PHE A 96 15.18 9.16 -5.20
N GLY A 97 15.36 8.04 -4.53
CA GLY A 97 15.30 7.96 -3.06
C GLY A 97 16.35 8.80 -2.33
N PHE A 98 17.50 9.05 -2.98
CA PHE A 98 18.54 9.93 -2.47
C PHE A 98 18.10 11.41 -2.37
N LEU A 99 17.04 11.79 -3.10
CA LEU A 99 16.40 13.12 -3.01
C LEU A 99 15.37 13.23 -1.89
N SER A 100 15.14 12.17 -1.11
CA SER A 100 14.24 12.27 0.03
C SER A 100 14.78 13.27 1.06
N PRO A 101 13.91 14.01 1.78
CA PRO A 101 14.35 15.00 2.77
C PRO A 101 15.34 14.44 3.80
N LYS A 102 15.09 13.20 4.21
CA LYS A 102 16.00 12.46 5.10
C LYS A 102 17.39 12.29 4.50
N GLN A 103 17.50 11.87 3.24
CA GLN A 103 18.79 11.64 2.60
C GLN A 103 19.51 12.96 2.28
N LEU A 104 18.79 13.99 1.81
CA LEU A 104 19.36 15.30 1.54
C LEU A 104 20.00 15.95 2.78
N THR A 105 19.39 15.75 3.95
CA THR A 105 19.92 16.28 5.23
C THR A 105 21.06 15.44 5.80
N THR A 106 21.16 14.14 5.47
CA THR A 106 22.16 13.23 6.05
C THR A 106 23.38 12.96 5.17
N LEU A 107 23.22 12.89 3.84
CA LEU A 107 24.31 12.56 2.92
C LEU A 107 25.27 13.74 2.78
N ASP A 108 26.57 13.46 2.73
CA ASP A 108 27.56 14.47 2.37
C ASP A 108 27.49 14.78 0.87
N ASN A 109 28.00 15.95 0.46
CA ASN A 109 27.85 16.42 -0.92
C ASN A 109 28.60 15.53 -1.92
N LYS A 110 29.69 14.88 -1.52
CA LYS A 110 30.42 13.96 -2.41
C LYS A 110 29.55 12.73 -2.70
N THR A 111 28.97 12.13 -1.67
CA THR A 111 28.06 10.97 -1.84
C THR A 111 26.83 11.35 -2.64
N LEU A 112 26.23 12.52 -2.36
CA LEU A 112 25.03 12.99 -3.06
C LEU A 112 25.26 13.20 -4.57
N ARG A 113 26.40 13.76 -4.94
CA ARG A 113 26.80 13.92 -6.36
C ARG A 113 27.04 12.59 -7.04
N GLU A 114 27.63 11.62 -6.33
CA GLU A 114 27.84 10.28 -6.86
C GLU A 114 26.50 9.57 -7.12
N GLU A 115 25.57 9.61 -6.16
CA GLU A 115 24.21 9.05 -6.33
C GLU A 115 23.49 9.67 -7.53
N ALA A 116 23.52 10.99 -7.67
CA ALA A 116 22.94 11.69 -8.81
C ALA A 116 23.53 11.26 -10.16
N ALA A 117 24.84 11.06 -10.19
CA ALA A 117 25.54 10.64 -11.39
C ALA A 117 25.23 9.18 -11.74
N THR A 118 25.23 8.29 -10.75
CA THR A 118 25.04 6.85 -10.96
C THR A 118 23.59 6.48 -11.28
N THR A 119 22.63 7.30 -10.82
CA THR A 119 21.19 7.13 -11.07
C THR A 119 20.72 8.00 -12.25
N LEU A 120 20.48 9.29 -12.02
CA LEU A 120 19.82 10.19 -12.96
C LEU A 120 20.65 10.49 -14.21
N ALA A 121 21.90 10.91 -14.06
CA ALA A 121 22.73 11.28 -15.22
C ALA A 121 22.98 10.06 -16.13
N ASN A 122 23.21 8.88 -15.54
CA ASN A 122 23.37 7.64 -16.31
C ASN A 122 22.07 7.17 -16.98
N LEU A 123 20.90 7.39 -16.35
CA LEU A 123 19.61 6.99 -16.89
C LEU A 123 19.14 7.93 -18.01
N TYR A 124 19.52 9.21 -17.93
CA TYR A 124 19.15 10.25 -18.88
C TYR A 124 20.38 10.99 -19.45
N PRO A 125 21.32 10.28 -20.12
CA PRO A 125 22.62 10.84 -20.51
C PRO A 125 22.53 11.90 -21.63
N HIS A 126 21.38 12.02 -22.27
CA HIS A 126 21.12 13.03 -23.29
C HIS A 126 20.37 14.26 -22.77
N ASP A 127 19.74 14.14 -21.60
CA ASP A 127 18.93 15.19 -20.99
C ASP A 127 19.64 15.84 -19.80
N LEU A 128 20.52 15.09 -19.12
CA LEU A 128 21.20 15.51 -17.90
C LEU A 128 22.72 15.45 -18.09
N GLU A 129 23.38 16.61 -18.04
CA GLU A 129 24.83 16.72 -17.98
C GLU A 129 25.30 16.48 -16.53
N LYS A 130 26.34 15.65 -16.35
CA LYS A 130 26.74 15.12 -15.05
C LYS A 130 27.29 16.21 -14.12
N ASP A 131 28.13 17.10 -14.63
CA ASP A 131 28.78 18.12 -13.83
C ASP A 131 27.80 19.25 -13.47
N GLU A 132 26.92 19.64 -14.40
CA GLU A 132 25.81 20.57 -14.15
C GLU A 132 24.85 20.03 -13.08
N LEU A 133 24.39 18.79 -13.24
CA LEU A 133 23.50 18.13 -12.28
C LEU A 133 24.11 18.04 -10.87
N ALA A 134 25.42 17.78 -10.77
CA ALA A 134 26.14 17.71 -9.51
C ALA A 134 26.11 19.05 -8.75
N VAL A 135 26.19 20.18 -9.46
CA VAL A 135 26.09 21.52 -8.88
C VAL A 135 24.65 21.83 -8.48
N GLU A 136 23.68 21.51 -9.33
CA GLU A 136 22.26 21.77 -9.05
C GLU A 136 21.75 21.01 -7.83
N ILE A 137 22.13 19.75 -7.66
CA ILE A 137 21.68 18.92 -6.54
C ILE A 137 22.25 19.39 -5.20
N GLU A 138 23.48 19.91 -5.19
CA GLU A 138 24.03 20.53 -3.99
C GLU A 138 23.28 21.82 -3.63
N ASN A 139 22.99 22.67 -4.62
CA ASN A 139 22.19 23.88 -4.42
C ASN A 139 20.79 23.53 -3.91
N PHE A 140 20.17 22.49 -4.48
CA PHE A 140 18.87 21.98 -4.05
C PHE A 140 18.89 21.52 -2.60
N LYS A 141 19.91 20.76 -2.19
CA LYS A 141 20.09 20.36 -0.78
C LYS A 141 20.12 21.57 0.16
N TYR A 142 20.91 22.59 -0.16
CA TYR A 142 20.97 23.78 0.70
C TYR A 142 19.65 24.55 0.74
N SER A 143 18.89 24.58 -0.36
CA SER A 143 17.54 25.15 -0.38
C SER A 143 16.61 24.43 0.60
N VAL A 144 16.61 23.09 0.60
CA VAL A 144 15.78 22.26 1.49
C VAL A 144 16.18 22.42 2.96
N ILE A 145 17.48 22.44 3.27
CA ILE A 145 17.97 22.66 4.63
C ILE A 145 17.67 24.11 5.09
N GLY A 146 17.75 25.07 4.16
CA GLY A 146 17.42 26.47 4.42
C GLY A 146 15.95 26.68 4.79
N SER A 147 15.03 25.95 4.17
CA SER A 147 13.60 26.03 4.48
C SER A 147 13.23 25.43 5.84
N ASP A 148 13.85 24.31 6.24
CA ASP A 148 13.54 23.65 7.52
C ASP A 148 13.90 24.50 8.76
N ASN A 149 14.86 25.42 8.61
CA ASN A 149 15.27 26.32 9.69
C ASN A 149 14.31 27.51 9.93
N LEU A 150 13.36 27.74 9.03
CA LEU A 150 12.38 28.83 9.16
C LEU A 150 11.11 28.40 9.91
N ASP A 151 10.75 27.11 9.86
CA ASP A 151 9.53 26.56 10.48
C ASP A 151 9.70 26.26 12.00
N GLY A 152 10.89 26.47 12.56
CA GLY A 152 11.19 26.24 13.99
C GLY A 152 11.05 27.48 14.90
N ASN A 153 10.56 28.61 14.37
CA ASN A 153 10.51 29.91 15.05
C ASN A 153 9.09 30.50 15.18
N GLU A 154 8.06 29.65 15.31
CA GLU A 154 6.70 30.04 15.75
C GLU A 154 6.31 29.36 17.07
#